data_AF-A0A662VK77-F1
#
_entry.id   AF-A0A662VK77-F1
#
_cell.length_a   1.000
_cell.length_b   1.000
_cell.length_c   1.000
_cell.angle_alpha   90.00
_cell.angle_beta   90.00
_cell.angle_gamma   90.00
#
_symmetry.space_group_name_H-M   'P 1'
#
loop_
_entity.id
_entity.type
_entity.pdbx_description
1 polymer ?
#
loop_
_entity_poly.entity_id
_entity_poly.type
_entity_poly.pdbx_seq_one_letter_code
_entity_poly.pdbx_strand_id
1 'polypeptide(L)'
;MTVKDVNNIPKLLNDLDGILDRVADKVGAYLESKLVEMIDKQWGGWQPLKPATIKRKRSTKAWVDTGELRSLITHIVEGNIPKIVKVGIFNHKKGLIAHFLEFGTKHIPERPLFRLVFDLEKEKVEQLIIEELNKELERYLI
;
A
#
# COMPACT_ATOMS: atom_id res chain seq x y z
N MET A 1 30.16 -26.97 -30.56
CA MET A 1 29.62 -26.99 -29.18
C MET A 1 28.51 -25.96 -29.13
N THR A 2 27.25 -26.42 -29.12
CA THR A 2 26.08 -25.52 -29.16
C THR A 2 25.72 -25.20 -27.72
N VAL A 3 26.01 -23.98 -27.26
CA VAL A 3 25.58 -23.53 -25.93
C VAL A 3 24.06 -23.43 -25.96
N LYS A 4 23.39 -24.31 -25.22
CA LYS A 4 21.93 -24.31 -25.05
C LYS A 4 21.64 -23.53 -23.78
N ASP A 5 21.09 -22.33 -23.90
CA ASP A 5 20.65 -21.56 -22.74
C ASP A 5 19.35 -22.16 -22.22
N VAL A 6 19.45 -22.90 -21.11
CA VAL A 6 18.32 -23.57 -20.44
C VAL A 6 17.45 -22.56 -19.68
N ASN A 7 18.05 -21.46 -19.21
CA ASN A 7 17.41 -20.51 -18.30
C ASN A 7 16.95 -19.22 -19.00
N ASN A 8 17.18 -19.12 -20.32
CA ASN A 8 16.81 -17.99 -21.17
C ASN A 8 17.24 -16.64 -20.56
N ILE A 9 18.47 -16.58 -20.03
CA ILE A 9 19.00 -15.47 -19.25
C ILE A 9 18.92 -14.14 -20.01
N PRO A 10 19.26 -14.06 -21.32
CA PRO A 10 19.13 -12.81 -22.08
C PRO A 10 17.69 -12.29 -22.12
N LYS A 11 16.70 -13.19 -22.22
CA LYS A 11 15.30 -12.81 -22.20
C LYS A 11 14.88 -12.31 -20.81
N LEU A 12 15.29 -13.01 -19.76
CA LEU A 12 15.04 -12.60 -18.38
C LEU A 12 15.59 -11.19 -18.10
N LEU A 13 16.82 -10.90 -18.53
CA LEU A 13 17.43 -9.58 -18.34
C LEU A 13 16.69 -8.48 -19.11
N ASN A 14 16.21 -8.76 -20.32
CA ASN A 14 15.42 -7.80 -21.10
C ASN A 14 14.05 -7.55 -20.45
N ASP A 15 13.45 -8.58 -19.85
CA ASP A 15 12.11 -8.50 -19.25
C ASP A 15 12.14 -8.09 -17.77
N LEU A 16 13.33 -7.97 -17.15
CA LEU A 16 13.52 -7.74 -15.72
C LEU A 16 12.77 -6.50 -15.21
N ASP A 17 12.88 -5.38 -15.93
CA ASP A 17 12.21 -4.14 -15.53
C ASP A 17 10.69 -4.31 -15.45
N GLY A 18 10.10 -4.95 -16.48
CA GLY A 18 8.67 -5.24 -16.51
C GLY A 18 8.25 -6.30 -15.48
N ILE A 19 9.12 -7.26 -15.14
CA ILE A 19 8.89 -8.20 -14.03
C ILE A 19 8.79 -7.42 -12.71
N LEU A 20 9.76 -6.54 -12.46
CA LEU A 20 9.80 -5.74 -11.24
C LEU A 20 8.60 -4.78 -11.15
N ASP A 21 8.15 -4.20 -12.27
CA ASP A 21 6.92 -3.38 -12.31
C ASP A 21 5.68 -4.19 -11.89
N ARG A 22 5.52 -5.41 -12.43
CA ARG A 22 4.38 -6.28 -12.08
C ARG A 22 4.40 -6.71 -10.62
N VAL A 23 5.57 -7.03 -10.07
CA VAL A 23 5.72 -7.38 -8.65
C VAL A 23 5.43 -6.16 -7.78
N ALA A 24 5.95 -4.99 -8.14
CA ALA A 24 5.73 -3.74 -7.42
C ALA A 24 4.25 -3.32 -7.40
N ASP A 25 3.55 -3.48 -8.52
CA ASP A 25 2.10 -3.21 -8.64
C ASP A 25 1.28 -4.12 -7.70
N LYS A 26 1.60 -5.42 -7.65
CA LYS A 26 0.94 -6.36 -6.72
C LYS A 26 1.17 -5.99 -5.25
N VAL A 27 2.38 -5.59 -4.89
CA VAL A 27 2.70 -5.12 -3.53
C VAL A 27 1.92 -3.85 -3.21
N GLY A 28 1.84 -2.90 -4.14
CA GLY A 28 1.07 -1.68 -4.00
C GLY A 28 -0.42 -1.97 -3.76
N ALA A 29 -1.04 -2.76 -4.63
CA ALA A 29 -2.43 -3.18 -4.50
C ALA A 29 -2.74 -3.95 -3.20
N TYR A 30 -1.79 -4.76 -2.73
CA TYR A 30 -1.89 -5.45 -1.45
C TYR A 30 -1.93 -4.46 -0.28
N LEU A 31 -1.00 -3.50 -0.23
CA LEU A 31 -0.94 -2.50 0.83
C LEU A 31 -2.16 -1.57 0.81
N GLU A 32 -2.65 -1.15 -0.36
CA GLU A 32 -3.92 -0.44 -0.49
C GLU A 32 -5.07 -1.21 0.18
N SER A 33 -5.18 -2.49 -0.15
CA SER A 33 -6.23 -3.37 0.38
C SER A 33 -6.15 -3.45 1.91
N LYS A 34 -4.93 -3.52 2.47
CA LYS A 34 -4.73 -3.55 3.93
C LYS A 34 -5.07 -2.23 4.62
N LEU A 35 -4.75 -1.10 4.01
CA LEU A 35 -5.16 0.21 4.51
C LEU A 35 -6.68 0.34 4.54
N VAL A 36 -7.35 -0.07 3.46
CA VAL A 36 -8.82 -0.05 3.37
C VAL A 36 -9.44 -1.00 4.40
N GLU A 37 -8.91 -2.21 4.56
CA GLU A 37 -9.35 -3.19 5.56
C GLU A 37 -9.24 -2.62 6.99
N MET A 38 -8.13 -1.95 7.30
CA MET A 38 -7.90 -1.32 8.62
C MET A 38 -8.90 -0.19 8.90
N ILE A 39 -9.19 0.64 7.88
CA ILE A 39 -10.25 1.65 7.97
C ILE A 39 -11.60 0.99 8.23
N ASP A 40 -11.93 -0.07 7.48
CA ASP A 40 -13.25 -0.70 7.57
C ASP A 40 -13.48 -1.37 8.93
N LYS A 41 -12.45 -2.04 9.47
CA LYS A 41 -12.45 -2.69 10.79
C LYS A 41 -12.45 -1.73 11.97
N GLN A 42 -12.09 -0.46 11.78
CA GLN A 42 -11.93 0.53 12.84
C GLN A 42 -10.97 0.03 13.94
N TRP A 43 -9.67 0.12 13.67
CA TRP A 43 -8.66 -0.32 14.63
C TRP A 43 -8.93 0.20 16.05
N GLY A 44 -8.99 -0.73 17.01
CA GLY A 44 -9.45 -0.45 18.38
C GLY A 44 -8.59 0.54 19.16
N GLY A 45 -7.36 0.80 18.71
CA GLY A 45 -6.48 1.82 19.31
C GLY A 45 -6.80 3.25 18.86
N TRP A 46 -7.67 3.47 17.86
CA TRP A 46 -8.10 4.81 17.51
C TRP A 46 -9.09 5.37 18.51
N GLN A 47 -8.77 6.54 19.08
CA GLN A 47 -9.69 7.19 19.99
C GLN A 47 -11.02 7.54 19.31
N PRO A 48 -12.16 7.27 19.98
CA PRO A 48 -13.48 7.54 19.44
C PRO A 48 -13.66 9.02 19.10
N LEU A 49 -14.48 9.29 18.09
CA LEU A 49 -14.81 10.65 17.70
C LEU A 49 -15.59 11.36 18.84
N LYS A 50 -15.33 12.66 19.02
CA LYS A 50 -16.13 13.50 19.93
C LYS A 50 -17.61 13.49 19.49
N PRO A 51 -18.60 13.55 20.41
CA PRO A 51 -20.02 13.54 20.05
C PRO A 51 -20.42 14.63 19.05
N ALA A 52 -19.85 15.83 19.17
CA ALA A 52 -20.06 16.91 18.20
C ALA A 52 -19.55 16.56 16.79
N THR A 53 -18.42 15.87 16.69
CA THR A 53 -17.86 15.39 15.41
C THR A 53 -18.72 14.28 14.80
N ILE A 54 -19.23 13.36 15.63
CA ILE A 54 -20.15 12.30 15.20
C ILE A 54 -21.44 12.93 14.64
N LYS A 55 -22.02 13.91 15.34
CA LYS A 55 -23.23 14.62 14.90
C LYS A 55 -23.02 15.33 13.55
N ARG A 56 -21.83 15.93 13.34
CA ARG A 56 -21.45 16.57 12.08
C ARG A 56 -21.26 15.56 10.94
N LYS A 57 -20.49 14.50 11.19
CA LYS A 57 -20.14 13.47 10.19
C LYS A 57 -21.26 12.47 9.92
N ARG A 58 -22.24 12.37 10.82
CA ARG A 58 -23.24 11.29 10.88
C ARG A 58 -22.61 9.89 10.88
N SER A 59 -21.40 9.78 11.46
CA SER A 59 -20.62 8.55 11.51
C SER A 59 -19.75 8.52 12.76
N THR A 60 -19.61 7.33 13.34
CA THR A 60 -18.72 7.07 14.49
C THR A 60 -17.30 6.69 14.05
N LYS A 61 -17.09 6.47 12.75
CA LYS A 61 -15.85 5.92 12.20
C LYS A 61 -14.75 6.99 12.09
N ALA A 62 -13.59 6.69 12.66
CA ALA A 62 -12.47 7.60 12.90
C ALA A 62 -11.86 8.17 11.60
N TRP A 63 -11.74 7.32 10.57
CA TRP A 63 -11.19 7.63 9.24
C TRP A 63 -12.25 7.87 8.14
N VAL A 64 -13.54 7.91 8.50
CA VAL A 64 -14.62 8.19 7.55
C VAL A 64 -15.07 9.63 7.76
N ASP A 65 -14.96 10.46 6.72
CA ASP A 65 -15.53 11.82 6.70
C ASP A 65 -16.79 11.85 5.80
N THR A 66 -16.66 11.37 4.56
CA THR A 66 -17.76 11.15 3.57
C THR A 66 -17.55 9.88 2.70
N GLY A 67 -16.54 9.06 3.04
CA GLY A 67 -16.08 7.92 2.20
C GLY A 67 -14.98 8.29 1.19
N GLU A 68 -14.74 9.58 0.95
CA GLU A 68 -13.77 10.07 -0.05
C GLU A 68 -12.31 9.75 0.25
N LEU A 69 -11.88 9.72 1.52
CA LEU A 69 -10.47 9.41 1.83
C LEU A 69 -10.13 7.96 1.51
N ARG A 70 -11.05 7.04 1.79
CA ARG A 70 -10.93 5.60 1.47
C ARG A 70 -10.76 5.40 -0.04
N SER A 71 -11.57 6.08 -0.86
CA SER A 71 -11.51 5.96 -2.32
C SER A 71 -10.29 6.63 -2.96
N LEU A 72 -9.53 7.42 -2.20
CA LEU A 72 -8.34 8.12 -2.68
C LEU A 72 -7.03 7.45 -2.27
N ILE A 73 -7.10 6.37 -1.47
CA ILE A 73 -5.94 5.53 -1.20
C ILE A 73 -5.60 4.78 -2.48
N THR A 74 -4.39 4.99 -2.96
CA THR A 74 -3.86 4.35 -4.15
C THR A 74 -2.35 4.20 -4.00
N HIS A 75 -1.73 3.46 -4.90
CA HIS A 75 -0.30 3.31 -5.02
C HIS A 75 0.22 3.91 -6.32
N ILE A 76 1.51 4.24 -6.31
CA ILE A 76 2.29 4.64 -7.47
C ILE A 76 3.59 3.84 -7.43
N VAL A 77 3.93 3.22 -8.56
CA VAL A 77 5.23 2.59 -8.78
C VAL A 77 6.13 3.59 -9.52
N GLU A 78 7.31 3.86 -8.96
CA GLU A 78 8.30 4.77 -9.52
C GLU A 78 9.69 4.14 -9.50
N GLY A 79 10.61 4.68 -10.30
CA GLY A 79 12.00 4.25 -10.34
C GLY A 79 12.27 3.16 -11.38
N ASN A 80 13.55 2.88 -11.54
CA ASN A 80 14.04 1.85 -12.46
C ASN A 80 14.36 0.59 -11.64
N ILE A 81 15.59 0.47 -11.14
CA ILE A 81 15.98 -0.58 -10.20
C ILE A 81 16.77 0.08 -9.05
N PRO A 82 16.31 0.00 -7.79
CA PRO A 82 15.09 -0.66 -7.32
C PRO A 82 13.81 0.10 -7.71
N LYS A 83 12.69 -0.64 -7.80
CA LYS A 83 11.34 -0.06 -7.87
C LYS A 83 10.94 0.47 -6.49
N ILE A 84 10.27 1.62 -6.48
CA ILE A 84 9.76 2.28 -5.29
C ILE A 84 8.24 2.25 -5.35
N VAL A 85 7.61 1.57 -4.38
CA VAL A 85 6.15 1.55 -4.22
C VAL A 85 5.77 2.59 -3.19
N LYS A 86 5.06 3.64 -3.62
CA LYS A 86 4.47 4.65 -2.74
C LYS A 86 2.98 4.35 -2.59
N VAL A 87 2.49 4.25 -1.35
CA VAL A 87 1.06 4.02 -1.07
C VAL A 87 0.53 5.14 -0.20
N GLY A 88 -0.58 5.76 -0.60
CA GLY A 88 -1.09 6.93 0.11
C GLY A 88 -2.22 7.66 -0.61
N ILE A 89 -2.43 8.90 -0.19
CA ILE A 89 -3.39 9.83 -0.81
C ILE A 89 -2.60 10.95 -1.47
N PHE A 90 -2.56 10.95 -2.80
CA PHE A 90 -1.75 11.91 -3.58
C PHE A 90 -2.50 13.20 -3.95
N ASN A 91 -3.77 13.33 -3.57
CA ASN A 91 -4.49 14.59 -3.68
C ASN A 91 -4.06 15.54 -2.55
N HIS A 92 -3.47 16.70 -2.89
CA HIS A 92 -2.88 17.62 -1.92
C HIS A 92 -3.82 18.01 -0.75
N LYS A 93 -5.07 18.40 -1.03
CA LYS A 93 -6.02 18.83 0.00
C LYS A 93 -6.43 17.66 0.92
N LYS A 94 -6.66 16.48 0.34
CA LYS A 94 -7.10 15.29 1.08
C LYS A 94 -5.95 14.59 1.80
N GLY A 95 -4.75 14.63 1.23
CA GLY A 95 -3.51 14.18 1.85
C GLY A 95 -3.20 14.96 3.12
N LEU A 96 -3.47 16.26 3.16
CA LEU A 96 -3.31 17.05 4.40
C LEU A 96 -4.26 16.59 5.52
N ILE A 97 -5.51 16.25 5.18
CA ILE A 97 -6.45 15.68 6.15
C ILE A 97 -5.94 14.34 6.66
N ALA A 98 -5.48 13.47 5.76
CA ALA A 98 -4.91 12.18 6.11
C ALA A 98 -3.67 12.33 7.01
N HIS A 99 -2.83 13.32 6.75
CA HIS A 99 -1.67 13.64 7.58
C HIS A 99 -2.07 14.04 9.01
N PHE A 100 -3.07 14.91 9.17
CA PHE A 100 -3.57 15.27 10.50
C PHE A 100 -4.25 14.11 11.22
N LEU A 101 -4.83 13.15 10.49
CA LEU A 101 -5.32 11.92 11.09
C LEU A 101 -4.15 11.02 11.52
N GLU A 102 -3.15 10.83 10.68
CA GLU A 102 -1.99 9.96 10.94
C GLU A 102 -1.16 10.39 12.17
N PHE A 103 -0.93 11.70 12.33
CA PHE A 103 -0.02 12.25 13.35
C PHE A 103 -0.74 13.07 14.43
N GLY A 104 -2.03 13.32 14.26
CA GLY A 104 -2.77 14.19 15.17
C GLY A 104 -2.41 15.66 15.04
N THR A 105 -3.05 16.47 15.88
CA THR A 105 -2.81 17.91 16.06
C THR A 105 -3.07 18.26 17.53
N LYS A 106 -2.95 19.55 17.90
CA LYS A 106 -3.37 20.05 19.22
C LYS A 106 -4.82 19.67 19.59
N HIS A 107 -5.71 19.50 18.61
CA HIS A 107 -7.15 19.32 18.84
C HIS A 107 -7.71 17.99 18.35
N ILE A 108 -6.96 17.25 17.53
CA ILE A 108 -7.34 15.97 16.93
C ILE A 108 -6.34 14.93 17.40
N PRO A 109 -6.77 13.85 18.07
CA PRO A 109 -5.85 12.78 18.46
C PRO A 109 -5.30 12.08 17.21
N GLU A 110 -4.08 11.54 17.32
CA GLU A 110 -3.50 10.70 16.28
C GLU A 110 -4.32 9.43 16.06
N ARG A 111 -4.34 8.98 14.81
CA ARG A 111 -5.03 7.80 14.30
C ARG A 111 -4.11 7.16 13.26
N PRO A 112 -2.99 6.57 13.71
CA PRO A 112 -2.01 5.99 12.80
C PRO A 112 -2.69 4.91 11.95
N LEU A 113 -2.52 5.01 10.65
CA LEU A 113 -3.03 4.11 9.64
C LEU A 113 -1.87 3.63 8.78
N PHE A 114 -1.13 4.54 8.15
CA PHE A 114 -0.10 4.19 7.18
C PHE A 114 1.10 3.52 7.86
N ARG A 115 1.62 4.13 8.93
CA ARG A 115 2.75 3.56 9.69
C ARG A 115 2.35 2.24 10.32
N LEU A 116 1.18 2.20 10.94
CA LEU A 116 0.66 1.01 11.60
C LEU A 116 0.49 -0.16 10.62
N VAL A 117 -0.13 0.07 9.45
CA VAL A 117 -0.30 -1.00 8.45
C VAL A 117 1.05 -1.46 7.92
N PHE A 118 1.98 -0.55 7.67
CA PHE A 118 3.33 -0.93 7.24
C PHE A 118 4.01 -1.82 8.29
N ASP A 119 4.01 -1.42 9.56
CA ASP A 119 4.64 -2.17 10.65
C ASP A 119 4.00 -3.57 10.81
N LEU A 120 2.68 -3.67 10.68
CA LEU A 120 1.94 -4.94 10.81
C LEU A 120 2.11 -5.88 9.62
N GLU A 121 2.27 -5.35 8.41
CA GLU A 121 2.26 -6.14 7.18
C GLU A 121 3.67 -6.32 6.59
N LYS A 122 4.72 -5.72 7.19
CA LYS A 122 6.10 -5.77 6.68
C LYS A 122 6.57 -7.18 6.31
N GLU A 123 6.43 -8.15 7.21
CA GLU A 123 6.88 -9.54 6.97
C GLU A 123 6.12 -10.20 5.82
N LYS A 124 4.80 -9.93 5.73
CA LYS A 124 3.96 -10.48 4.64
C LYS A 124 4.25 -9.80 3.31
N VAL A 125 4.61 -8.52 3.31
CA VAL A 125 5.08 -7.82 2.10
C VAL A 125 6.36 -8.45 1.59
N GLU A 126 7.32 -8.76 2.47
CA GLU A 126 8.56 -9.45 2.10
C GLU A 126 8.27 -10.83 1.48
N GLN A 127 7.38 -11.61 2.12
CA GLN A 127 6.94 -12.91 1.58
C GLN A 127 6.24 -12.77 0.22
N LEU A 128 5.33 -11.80 0.08
CA LEU A 128 4.62 -11.54 -1.17
C LEU A 128 5.59 -11.18 -2.30
N ILE A 129 6.61 -10.36 -2.03
CA ILE A 129 7.64 -10.02 -3.03
C ILE A 129 8.33 -11.29 -3.52
N ILE A 130 8.76 -12.16 -2.60
CA ILE A 130 9.46 -13.41 -2.94
C ILE A 130 8.55 -14.33 -3.76
N GLU A 131 7.30 -14.54 -3.31
CA GLU A 131 6.33 -15.38 -4.00
C GLU A 131 6.03 -14.89 -5.41
N GLU A 132 5.77 -13.58 -5.57
CA GLU A 132 5.43 -13.01 -6.87
C GLU A 132 6.63 -12.96 -7.82
N LEU A 133 7.83 -12.71 -7.29
CA LEU A 133 9.05 -12.79 -8.09
C LEU A 133 9.29 -14.22 -8.58
N ASN A 134 9.16 -15.22 -7.70
CA ASN A 134 9.35 -16.63 -8.08
C ASN A 134 8.34 -17.05 -9.16
N LYS A 135 7.06 -16.68 -9.03
CA LYS A 135 6.03 -16.96 -10.04
C LYS A 135 6.36 -16.35 -11.41
N GLU A 136 6.97 -15.16 -11.43
CA GLU A 136 7.40 -14.53 -12.68
C GLU A 136 8.65 -15.22 -13.27
N LEU A 137 9.60 -15.62 -12.42
CA LEU A 137 10.83 -16.32 -12.82
C LEU A 137 10.56 -17.74 -13.33
N GLU A 138 9.60 -18.46 -12.76
CA GLU A 138 9.19 -19.81 -13.20
C GLU A 138 8.77 -19.83 -14.68
N ARG A 139 8.32 -18.70 -15.24
CA ARG A 139 7.96 -18.59 -16.67
C ARG A 139 9.16 -18.66 -17.61
N TYR A 140 10.39 -18.58 -17.09
CA TYR A 140 11.64 -18.61 -17.86
C TYR A 140 12.40 -19.91 -17.66
N LEU A 141 12.04 -20.71 -16.66
CA LEU A 141 12.58 -22.05 -16.47
C LEU A 141 11.85 -22.99 -17.44
N ILE A 142 12.55 -23.39 -18.51
CA ILE A 142 12.12 -24.41 -19.49
C ILE A 142 12.74 -25.76 -19.12
#